data_AF-A0A374AVP6-F1
#
_entry.id   AF-A0A374AVP6-F1
#
_cell.length_a   1.000
_cell.length_b   1.000
_cell.length_c   1.000
_cell.angle_alpha   90.00
_cell.angle_beta   90.00
_cell.angle_gamma   90.00
#
_symmetry.space_group_name_H-M   'P 1'
#
loop_
_entity.id
_entity.type
_entity.pdbx_description
1 polymer ?
#
loop_
_entity_poly.entity_id
_entity_poly.type
_entity_poly.pdbx_seq_one_letter_code
_entity_poly.pdbx_strand_id
1 'polypeptide(L)'
;MMTVEFYLFNPLHFLIMCANIRLQNIITHYQKEVLSMAVTVSVTLTDEEYEEVLVKSKAIGLSVAQYVKKYPISVDDFDSRYSYLKEQALLQPAGVPFTVMSLFDDWDTIPRGVKLSLGRNFYHLVKRETQELIQIKPAGKTSSNVQLYVKEG
;
A
#
# COMPACT_ATOMS: atom_id res chain seq x y z
N MET A 1 -4.02 -0.21 72.36
CA MET A 1 -3.17 -1.37 72.07
C MET A 1 -3.57 -1.86 70.70
N MET A 2 -2.77 -1.57 69.67
CA MET A 2 -3.10 -1.83 68.27
C MET A 2 -2.18 -2.96 67.79
N THR A 3 -2.73 -4.16 67.57
CA THR A 3 -2.01 -5.31 67.03
C THR A 3 -1.86 -5.12 65.53
N VAL A 4 -0.62 -5.02 65.06
CA VAL A 4 -0.27 -5.00 63.63
C VAL A 4 0.04 -6.45 63.23
N GLU A 5 -0.83 -7.06 62.45
CA GLU A 5 -0.57 -8.38 61.85
C GLU A 5 0.41 -8.22 60.67
N PHE A 6 1.63 -8.74 60.84
CA PHE A 6 2.59 -8.91 59.76
C PHE A 6 2.20 -10.14 58.92
N TYR A 7 1.66 -9.92 57.72
CA TYR A 7 1.51 -10.96 56.72
C TYR A 7 2.90 -11.42 56.26
N LEU A 8 3.30 -12.63 56.69
CA LEU A 8 4.50 -13.30 56.16
C LEU A 8 4.32 -13.57 54.66
N PHE A 9 5.09 -12.86 53.85
CA PHE A 9 5.24 -13.12 52.41
C PHE A 9 5.85 -14.51 52.21
N ASN A 10 5.06 -15.47 51.73
CA ASN A 10 5.54 -16.81 51.42
C ASN A 10 6.32 -16.78 50.09
N PRO A 11 7.65 -17.04 50.08
CA PRO A 11 8.49 -16.93 48.89
C PRO A 11 8.10 -17.92 47.78
N LEU A 12 7.43 -19.03 48.11
CA LEU A 12 6.95 -20.01 47.13
C LEU A 12 5.82 -19.42 46.25
N HIS A 13 4.96 -18.59 46.84
CA HIS A 13 3.87 -17.94 46.12
C HIS A 13 4.38 -16.91 45.10
N PHE A 14 5.45 -16.19 45.45
CA PHE A 14 6.09 -15.23 44.56
C PHE A 14 6.76 -15.92 43.37
N LEU A 15 7.44 -17.05 43.60
CA LEU A 15 8.05 -17.87 42.54
C LEU A 15 7.01 -18.43 41.56
N ILE A 16 5.86 -18.90 42.06
CA ILE A 16 4.75 -19.39 41.23
C ILE A 16 4.15 -18.26 40.38
N MET A 17 3.96 -17.06 40.95
CA MET A 17 3.52 -15.89 40.18
C MET A 17 4.50 -15.51 39.07
N CYS A 18 5.80 -15.43 39.37
CA CYS A 18 6.81 -15.09 38.38
C CYS A 18 6.89 -16.12 37.25
N ALA A 19 6.76 -17.42 37.56
CA ALA A 19 6.72 -18.48 36.55
C ALA A 19 5.47 -18.38 35.67
N ASN A 20 4.30 -18.09 36.25
CA ASN A 20 3.06 -17.88 35.50
C ASN A 20 3.14 -16.67 34.57
N ILE A 21 3.67 -15.54 35.03
CA ILE A 21 3.86 -14.35 34.19
C ILE A 21 4.83 -14.64 33.04
N ARG A 22 5.91 -15.38 33.32
CA ARG A 22 6.89 -15.76 32.28
C ARG A 22 6.28 -16.70 31.25
N LEU A 23 5.48 -17.70 31.68
CA LEU A 23 4.76 -18.59 30.77
C LEU A 23 3.71 -17.84 29.95
N GLN A 24 2.94 -16.93 30.57
CA GLN A 24 1.98 -16.07 29.87
C GLN A 24 2.68 -15.22 28.81
N ASN A 25 3.79 -14.57 29.15
CA ASN A 25 4.55 -13.76 28.19
C ASN A 25 5.14 -14.59 27.04
N ILE A 26 5.61 -15.82 27.31
CA ILE A 26 6.09 -16.74 26.27
C ILE A 26 4.94 -17.17 25.35
N ILE A 27 3.77 -17.49 25.90
CA ILE A 27 2.57 -17.86 25.13
C ILE A 27 2.11 -16.68 24.26
N THR A 28 2.08 -15.45 24.81
CA THR A 28 1.71 -14.25 24.05
C THR A 28 2.71 -13.94 22.94
N HIS A 29 4.01 -14.14 23.20
CA HIS A 29 5.05 -13.99 22.18
C HIS A 29 4.87 -15.00 21.05
N TYR A 30 4.61 -16.27 21.38
CA TYR A 30 4.44 -17.34 20.41
C TYR A 30 3.15 -17.18 19.57
N GLN A 31 2.06 -16.71 20.18
CA GLN A 31 0.82 -16.42 19.45
C GLN A 31 0.98 -15.29 18.43
N LYS A 32 1.88 -14.34 18.68
CA LYS A 32 2.14 -13.21 17.76
C LYS A 32 2.94 -13.60 16.52
N GLU A 33 3.80 -14.62 16.60
CA GLU A 33 4.62 -15.07 15.47
C GLU A 33 3.88 -16.01 14.49
N VAL A 34 2.76 -16.64 14.91
CA VAL A 34 2.02 -17.62 14.10
C VAL A 34 0.77 -17.05 13.41
N LEU A 35 0.38 -15.81 13.73
CA LEU A 35 -0.75 -15.14 13.05
C LEU A 35 -0.30 -14.61 11.68
N SER A 36 -0.39 -15.44 10.64
CA SER A 36 -0.27 -14.97 9.25
C SER A 36 -1.32 -13.89 9.01
N MET A 37 -0.88 -12.64 8.86
CA MET A 37 -1.79 -11.53 8.60
C MET A 37 -2.42 -11.67 7.22
N ALA A 38 -3.73 -11.89 7.17
CA ALA A 38 -4.50 -11.77 5.95
C ALA A 38 -4.76 -10.28 5.68
N VAL A 39 -4.33 -9.79 4.51
CA VAL A 39 -4.55 -8.40 4.07
C VAL A 39 -5.53 -8.41 2.92
N THR A 40 -6.59 -7.60 3.02
CA THR A 40 -7.51 -7.38 1.91
C THR A 40 -6.92 -6.37 0.94
N VAL A 41 -6.81 -6.76 -0.32
CA VAL A 41 -6.41 -5.87 -1.42
C VAL A 41 -7.65 -5.55 -2.24
N SER A 42 -7.92 -4.27 -2.46
CA SER A 42 -8.97 -3.80 -3.37
C SER A 42 -8.34 -3.33 -4.69
N VAL A 43 -8.90 -3.82 -5.81
CA VAL A 43 -8.48 -3.44 -7.16
C VAL A 43 -9.69 -2.85 -7.87
N THR A 44 -9.48 -1.79 -8.65
CA THR A 44 -10.52 -1.17 -9.48
C THR A 44 -10.35 -1.66 -10.90
N LEU A 45 -11.43 -2.16 -11.49
CA LEU A 45 -11.50 -2.58 -12.88
C LEU A 45 -12.39 -1.60 -13.65
N THR A 46 -12.04 -1.36 -14.90
CA THR A 46 -12.94 -0.75 -15.88
C THR A 46 -14.09 -1.71 -16.20
N ASP A 47 -15.15 -1.20 -16.82
CA ASP A 47 -16.31 -2.00 -17.20
C ASP A 47 -15.90 -3.15 -18.15
N GLU A 48 -15.01 -2.85 -19.11
CA GLU A 48 -14.47 -3.82 -20.07
C GLU A 48 -13.66 -4.93 -19.38
N GLU A 49 -12.72 -4.56 -18.50
CA GLU A 49 -11.92 -5.52 -17.73
C GLU A 49 -12.80 -6.39 -16.81
N TYR A 50 -13.83 -5.79 -16.20
CA TYR A 50 -14.74 -6.53 -15.32
C TYR A 50 -15.55 -7.58 -16.08
N GLU A 51 -16.11 -7.21 -17.24
CA GLU A 51 -16.85 -8.16 -18.09
C GLU A 51 -15.96 -9.30 -18.58
N GLU A 52 -14.73 -8.99 -18.99
CA GLU A 52 -13.77 -10.01 -19.41
C GLU A 52 -13.44 -10.98 -18.27
N VAL A 53 -13.15 -10.46 -17.08
CA VAL A 53 -12.89 -11.27 -15.88
C VAL A 53 -14.12 -12.12 -15.54
N LEU A 54 -15.32 -11.56 -15.62
CA LEU A 54 -16.57 -12.26 -15.31
C LEU A 54 -16.80 -13.45 -16.24
N VAL A 55 -16.56 -13.29 -17.55
CA VAL A 55 -16.68 -14.37 -18.53
C VAL A 55 -15.63 -15.44 -18.28
N LYS A 56 -14.36 -15.04 -18.13
CA LYS A 56 -13.24 -15.98 -17.94
C LYS A 56 -13.36 -16.72 -16.60
N SER A 57 -13.77 -16.07 -15.52
CA SER A 57 -13.90 -16.71 -14.21
C SER A 57 -15.01 -17.76 -14.21
N LYS A 58 -16.15 -17.47 -14.86
CA LYS A 58 -17.26 -18.43 -15.03
C LYS A 58 -16.82 -19.65 -15.83
N ALA A 59 -16.08 -19.45 -16.92
CA ALA A 59 -15.62 -20.54 -17.78
C ALA A 59 -14.75 -21.58 -17.04
N ILE A 60 -14.01 -21.16 -16.01
CA ILE A 60 -13.14 -22.04 -15.21
C ILE A 60 -13.67 -22.31 -13.79
N GLY A 61 -14.90 -21.91 -13.49
CA GLY A 61 -15.56 -22.17 -12.20
C GLY A 61 -14.97 -21.41 -11.01
N LEU A 62 -14.36 -20.24 -11.21
CA LEU A 62 -13.82 -19.39 -10.15
C LEU A 62 -14.70 -18.17 -9.86
N SER A 63 -14.65 -17.69 -8.62
CA SER A 63 -15.16 -16.36 -8.29
C SER A 63 -14.29 -15.27 -8.91
N VAL A 64 -14.86 -14.09 -9.18
CA VAL A 64 -14.14 -12.93 -9.72
C VAL A 64 -12.90 -12.61 -8.89
N ALA A 65 -13.02 -12.58 -7.56
CA ALA A 65 -11.89 -12.30 -6.66
C ALA A 65 -10.77 -13.36 -6.75
N GLN A 66 -11.12 -14.65 -6.86
CA GLN A 66 -10.11 -15.71 -7.03
C GLN A 66 -9.47 -15.67 -8.42
N TYR A 67 -10.23 -15.27 -9.43
CA TYR A 67 -9.71 -15.05 -10.78
C TYR A 67 -8.69 -13.92 -10.79
N VAL A 68 -9.06 -12.74 -10.26
CA VAL A 68 -8.19 -11.56 -10.10
C VAL A 68 -6.92 -11.90 -9.34
N LYS A 69 -7.00 -12.75 -8.32
CA LYS A 69 -5.84 -13.19 -7.54
C LYS A 69 -4.87 -14.08 -8.32
N LYS A 70 -5.38 -14.86 -9.29
CA LYS A 70 -4.62 -15.95 -9.93
C LYS A 70 -4.16 -15.62 -11.35
N TYR A 71 -4.87 -14.75 -12.06
CA TYR A 71 -4.62 -14.45 -13.47
C TYR A 71 -4.40 -12.94 -13.69
N PRO A 72 -3.51 -12.57 -14.61
CA PRO A 72 -3.39 -11.19 -15.04
C PRO A 72 -4.69 -10.77 -15.74
N ILE A 73 -5.21 -9.61 -15.35
CA ILE A 73 -6.47 -9.08 -15.89
C ILE A 73 -6.24 -8.28 -17.17
N SER A 74 -5.06 -7.67 -17.28
CA SER A 74 -4.67 -6.86 -18.44
C SER A 74 -3.23 -7.18 -18.85
N VAL A 75 -2.96 -6.98 -20.14
CA VAL A 75 -1.62 -7.08 -20.76
C VAL A 75 -1.01 -5.69 -20.92
N ASP A 76 -1.54 -4.69 -20.21
CA ASP A 76 -1.30 -3.29 -20.51
C ASP A 76 0.16 -2.89 -20.38
N ASP A 77 0.51 -1.91 -21.22
CA ASP A 77 1.67 -1.03 -21.18
C ASP A 77 1.80 -0.23 -19.85
N PHE A 78 1.15 -0.63 -18.76
CA PHE A 78 1.27 0.09 -17.49
C PHE A 78 2.73 0.17 -17.05
N ASP A 79 3.48 -0.93 -17.11
CA ASP A 79 4.87 -0.96 -16.66
C ASP A 79 5.77 -0.05 -17.51
N SER A 80 5.58 -0.04 -18.83
CA SER A 80 6.34 0.81 -19.76
C SER A 80 6.01 2.30 -19.53
N ARG A 81 4.72 2.63 -19.42
CA ARG A 81 4.24 4.01 -19.15
C ARG A 81 4.64 4.50 -17.77
N TYR A 82 4.61 3.64 -16.75
CA TYR A 82 4.99 4.00 -15.39
C TYR A 82 6.50 4.23 -15.29
N SER A 83 7.30 3.44 -16.00
CA SER A 83 8.74 3.66 -16.10
C SER A 83 9.03 5.00 -16.80
N TYR A 84 8.40 5.25 -17.95
CA TYR A 84 8.49 6.52 -18.66
C TYR A 84 8.11 7.72 -17.79
N LEU A 85 7.00 7.63 -17.03
CA LEU A 85 6.57 8.69 -16.12
C LEU A 85 7.66 9.07 -15.11
N LYS A 86 8.32 8.08 -14.50
CA LYS A 86 9.39 8.33 -13.51
C LYS A 86 10.58 9.03 -14.17
N GLU A 87 10.98 8.57 -15.36
CA GLU A 87 12.07 9.18 -16.13
C GLU A 87 11.75 10.64 -16.49
N GLN A 88 10.57 10.91 -17.04
CA GLN A 88 10.16 12.27 -17.42
C GLN A 88 10.05 13.21 -16.21
N ALA A 89 9.60 12.70 -15.06
CA ALA A 89 9.57 13.47 -13.82
C ALA A 89 10.97 13.88 -13.37
N LEU A 90 11.97 13.00 -13.49
CA LEU A 90 13.36 13.29 -13.17
C LEU A 90 14.01 14.28 -14.15
N LEU A 91 13.57 14.28 -15.41
CA LEU A 91 14.05 15.21 -16.44
C LEU A 91 13.47 16.62 -16.32
N GLN A 92 12.42 16.82 -15.50
CA GLN A 92 11.85 18.15 -15.31
C GLN A 92 12.90 19.14 -14.77
N PRO A 93 12.84 20.42 -15.18
CA PRO A 93 13.66 21.46 -14.57
C PRO A 93 13.32 21.64 -13.08
N ALA A 94 14.33 21.94 -12.27
CA ALA A 94 14.12 22.23 -10.86
C ALA A 94 13.23 23.48 -10.68
N GLY A 95 12.31 23.43 -9.72
CA GLY A 95 11.40 24.53 -9.40
C GLY A 95 10.21 24.73 -10.35
N VAL A 96 10.12 23.97 -11.45
CA VAL A 96 8.99 24.06 -12.39
C VAL A 96 7.87 23.08 -11.97
N PRO A 97 6.65 23.56 -11.70
CA PRO A 97 5.52 22.69 -11.39
C PRO A 97 5.06 21.88 -12.60
N PHE A 98 4.77 20.60 -12.39
CA PHE A 98 4.21 19.71 -13.41
C PHE A 98 3.11 18.82 -12.82
N THR A 99 2.36 18.16 -13.70
CA THR A 99 1.36 17.14 -13.34
C THR A 99 1.72 15.82 -14.02
N VAL A 100 1.16 14.70 -13.58
CA VAL A 100 1.34 13.42 -14.28
C VAL A 100 0.87 13.53 -15.74
N MET A 101 -0.25 14.21 -15.99
CA MET A 101 -0.78 14.37 -17.35
C MET A 101 0.13 15.18 -18.27
N SER A 102 0.81 16.21 -17.76
CA SER A 102 1.65 17.08 -18.57
C SER A 102 2.96 16.43 -19.01
N LEU A 103 3.26 15.22 -18.54
CA LEU A 103 4.45 14.46 -18.91
C LEU A 103 4.21 13.49 -20.08
N PHE A 104 2.98 13.38 -20.57
CA PHE A 104 2.62 12.49 -21.67
C PHE A 104 2.04 13.29 -22.83
N ASP A 105 2.62 13.12 -24.02
CA ASP A 105 2.09 13.73 -25.25
C ASP A 105 0.81 13.02 -25.73
N ASP A 106 0.67 11.73 -25.44
CA ASP A 106 -0.45 10.87 -25.84
C ASP A 106 -1.54 10.77 -24.76
N TRP A 107 -1.52 11.65 -23.75
CA TRP A 107 -2.35 11.52 -22.54
C TRP A 107 -3.82 11.25 -22.83
N ASP A 108 -4.40 11.89 -23.84
CA ASP A 108 -5.82 11.76 -24.18
C ASP A 108 -6.19 10.36 -24.67
N THR A 109 -5.27 9.68 -25.35
CA THR A 109 -5.48 8.33 -25.91
C THR A 109 -5.23 7.20 -24.92
N ILE A 110 -4.58 7.46 -23.79
CA ILE A 110 -4.33 6.45 -22.76
C ILE A 110 -5.67 5.96 -22.18
N PRO A 111 -5.88 4.64 -21.96
CA PRO A 111 -7.10 4.15 -21.32
C PRO A 111 -7.32 4.75 -19.92
N ARG A 112 -8.58 5.03 -19.55
CA ARG A 112 -8.92 5.67 -18.26
C ARG A 112 -8.35 4.91 -17.06
N GLY A 113 -8.42 3.57 -17.06
CA GLY A 113 -7.86 2.73 -16.01
C GLY A 113 -6.37 2.97 -15.80
N VAL A 114 -5.60 3.01 -16.89
CA VAL A 114 -4.16 3.30 -16.88
C VAL A 114 -3.89 4.71 -16.34
N LYS A 115 -4.62 5.76 -16.78
CA LYS A 115 -4.46 7.14 -16.25
C LYS A 115 -4.63 7.21 -14.74
N LEU A 116 -5.68 6.55 -14.20
CA LEU A 116 -5.96 6.52 -12.77
C LEU A 116 -4.87 5.77 -11.99
N SER A 117 -4.43 4.63 -12.52
CA SER A 117 -3.34 3.85 -11.93
C SER A 117 -2.02 4.62 -11.92
N LEU A 118 -1.66 5.32 -13.00
CA LEU A 118 -0.43 6.13 -13.07
C LEU A 118 -0.44 7.22 -12.00
N GLY A 119 -1.52 8.02 -11.95
CA GLY A 119 -1.63 9.12 -10.98
C GLY A 119 -1.57 8.64 -9.53
N ARG A 120 -2.30 7.56 -9.20
CA ARG A 120 -2.33 7.01 -7.83
C ARG A 120 -0.99 6.42 -7.41
N ASN A 121 -0.38 5.59 -8.25
CA ASN A 121 0.90 4.96 -7.93
C ASN A 121 2.02 6.00 -7.81
N PHE A 122 2.06 6.98 -8.71
CA PHE A 122 3.05 8.04 -8.67
C PHE A 122 2.92 8.92 -7.41
N TYR A 123 1.70 9.30 -7.03
CA TYR A 123 1.44 10.01 -5.77
C TYR A 123 1.96 9.24 -4.55
N HIS A 124 1.66 7.94 -4.47
CA HIS A 124 2.11 7.11 -3.35
C HIS A 124 3.63 6.90 -3.35
N LEU A 125 4.25 6.78 -4.53
CA LEU A 125 5.70 6.65 -4.67
C LEU A 125 6.40 7.90 -4.14
N VAL A 126 5.99 9.08 -4.62
CA VAL A 126 6.51 10.38 -4.16
C VAL A 126 6.28 10.57 -2.66
N LYS A 127 5.08 10.27 -2.16
CA LYS A 127 4.75 10.43 -0.74
C LYS A 127 5.54 9.51 0.19
N ARG A 128 6.02 8.36 -0.30
CA ARG A 128 6.87 7.44 0.46
C ARG A 128 8.33 7.89 0.52
N GLU A 129 8.70 8.95 -0.20
CA GLU A 129 10.06 9.49 -0.25
C GLU A 129 11.11 8.41 -0.59
N THR A 130 10.78 7.54 -1.54
CA THR A 130 11.71 6.52 -2.02
C THR A 130 12.93 7.17 -2.68
N GLN A 131 14.11 6.56 -2.52
CA GLN A 131 15.37 7.05 -3.08
C GLN A 131 15.30 7.36 -4.59
N GLU A 132 14.47 6.63 -5.34
CA GLU A 132 14.27 6.81 -6.77
C GLU A 132 13.74 8.20 -7.16
N LEU A 133 12.86 8.79 -6.35
CA LEU A 133 12.20 10.08 -6.63
C LEU A 133 12.30 11.06 -5.46
N ILE A 134 13.37 10.96 -4.66
CA ILE A 134 13.52 11.77 -3.43
C ILE A 134 13.50 13.28 -3.69
N GLN A 135 13.95 13.69 -4.88
CA GLN A 135 13.96 15.07 -5.38
C GLN A 135 12.59 15.56 -5.87
N ILE A 136 11.58 14.70 -6.01
CA ILE A 136 10.24 15.10 -6.48
C ILE A 136 9.34 15.27 -5.27
N LYS A 137 8.71 16.45 -5.12
CA LYS A 137 7.81 16.76 -4.01
C LYS A 137 6.41 17.15 -4.47
N PRO A 138 5.36 16.86 -3.68
CA PRO A 138 4.02 17.38 -3.93
C PRO A 138 4.00 18.92 -3.78
N ALA A 139 3.45 19.62 -4.78
CA ALA A 139 3.40 21.09 -4.87
C ALA A 139 1.97 21.64 -4.80
N GLY A 140 1.08 20.99 -4.03
CA GLY A 140 -0.33 21.36 -3.94
C GLY A 140 -1.17 20.80 -5.08
N LYS A 141 -2.27 21.47 -5.43
CA LYS A 141 -3.19 21.02 -6.48
C LYS A 141 -3.65 22.19 -7.35
N THR A 142 -4.06 21.87 -8.58
CA THR A 142 -4.72 22.83 -9.47
C THR A 142 -6.15 23.13 -8.98
N SER A 143 -6.80 24.15 -9.55
CA SER A 143 -8.21 24.46 -9.29
C SER A 143 -9.16 23.32 -9.63
N SER A 144 -8.77 22.44 -10.57
CA SER A 144 -9.48 21.21 -10.93
C SER A 144 -9.11 20.00 -10.05
N ASN A 145 -8.47 20.23 -8.90
CA ASN A 145 -8.07 19.19 -7.93
C ASN A 145 -7.07 18.15 -8.48
N VAL A 146 -6.27 18.53 -9.49
CA VAL A 146 -5.17 17.69 -10.03
C VAL A 146 -3.91 17.93 -9.22
N GLN A 147 -3.21 16.85 -8.84
CA GLN A 147 -1.99 16.94 -8.04
C GLN A 147 -0.84 17.57 -8.84
N LEU A 148 -0.23 18.61 -8.27
CA LEU A 148 1.00 19.22 -8.78
C LEU A 148 2.23 18.63 -8.09
N TYR A 149 3.33 18.59 -8.82
CA TYR A 149 4.63 18.16 -8.35
C TYR A 149 5.69 19.17 -8.76
N VAL A 150 6.79 19.19 -8.03
CA VAL A 150 7.97 20.00 -8.36
C VAL A 150 9.21 19.16 -8.12
N LYS A 151 10.24 19.35 -8.95
CA LYS A 151 11.57 18.84 -8.67
C LYS A 151 12.34 19.85 -7.82
N GLU A 152 12.78 19.42 -6.65
CA GLU A 152 13.75 20.15 -5.83
C GLU A 152 15.16 19.90 -6.40
N GLY A 153 15.97 20.97 -6.41
CA GLY A 153 17.33 20.96 -6.96
C GLY A 153 18.38 20.60 -5.92
#